data_AF-A0A353NLH7-F1
#
_entry.id   AF-A0A353NLH7-F1
#
_cell.length_a   1.000
_cell.length_b   1.000
_cell.length_c   1.000
_cell.angle_alpha   90.00
_cell.angle_beta   90.00
_cell.angle_gamma   90.00
#
_symmetry.space_group_name_H-M   'P 1'
#
loop_
_entity.id
_entity.type
_entity.pdbx_description
1 polymer ?
#
loop_
_entity_poly.entity_id
_entity_poly.type
_entity_poly.pdbx_seq_one_letter_code
_entity_poly.pdbx_strand_id
1 'polypeptide(L)'
;MSPAGTKYSRIYLSFSGDTQELLRPPQERDPIPYPLARRASIKDIIEGLGVPHTEVGSILLDGLDQSFEKIPFDGEYYQIQPLSRDEPPTVPTFLRPKPLAACTFLVDVNVGKLAGLLRMAGIDAEAVVPGTA
;
A
#
# COMPACT_ATOMS: atom_id res chain seq x y z
N MET A 1 -20.59 -1.35 41.59
CA MET A 1 -19.54 -2.16 40.96
C MET A 1 -19.92 -2.34 39.50
N SER A 2 -19.36 -1.52 38.61
CA SER A 2 -19.52 -1.74 37.16
C SER A 2 -18.69 -2.95 36.75
N PRO A 3 -19.20 -3.85 35.89
CA PRO A 3 -18.43 -5.02 35.47
C PRO A 3 -17.23 -4.52 34.65
N ALA A 4 -16.03 -5.03 34.98
CA ALA A 4 -14.82 -4.81 34.21
C ALA A 4 -15.06 -5.34 32.79
N GLY A 5 -15.42 -4.44 31.87
CA GLY A 5 -15.59 -4.78 30.46
C GLY A 5 -14.26 -5.28 29.93
N THR A 6 -14.23 -6.49 29.40
CA THR A 6 -13.10 -7.03 28.66
C THR A 6 -12.62 -5.97 27.67
N LYS A 7 -11.46 -5.39 27.92
CA LYS A 7 -10.90 -4.35 27.07
C LYS A 7 -10.41 -5.07 25.81
N TYR A 8 -11.24 -5.08 24.75
CA TYR A 8 -10.81 -5.62 23.46
C TYR A 8 -9.61 -4.81 22.99
N SER A 9 -8.52 -5.53 22.72
CA SER A 9 -7.32 -4.91 22.18
C SER A 9 -7.64 -4.33 20.81
N ARG A 10 -7.14 -3.12 20.54
CA ARG A 10 -7.40 -2.40 19.30
C ARG A 10 -6.21 -1.55 18.89
N ILE A 11 -6.12 -1.25 17.60
CA ILE A 11 -5.25 -0.22 17.05
C ILE A 11 -6.07 0.90 16.44
N TYR A 12 -5.40 1.97 16.05
CA TYR A 12 -5.99 3.13 15.43
C TYR A 12 -5.31 3.38 14.08
N LEU A 13 -6.09 3.53 13.02
CA LEU A 13 -5.57 3.69 11.66
C LEU A 13 -6.13 4.98 11.05
N SER A 14 -5.26 5.86 10.59
CA SER A 14 -5.62 7.01 9.75
C SER A 14 -5.17 6.75 8.32
N PHE A 15 -6.05 7.00 7.36
CA PHE A 15 -5.77 6.85 5.92
C PHE A 15 -5.84 8.23 5.27
N SER A 16 -5.09 8.42 4.19
CA SER A 16 -5.04 9.69 3.46
C SER A 16 -5.04 9.48 1.94
N GLY A 17 -5.51 10.48 1.20
CA GLY A 17 -5.56 10.46 -0.28
C GLY A 17 -6.21 9.19 -0.84
N ASP A 18 -5.61 8.63 -1.89
CA ASP A 18 -6.12 7.46 -2.60
C ASP A 18 -6.39 6.26 -1.66
N THR A 19 -5.58 6.06 -0.60
CA THR A 19 -5.81 4.95 0.36
C THR A 19 -7.09 5.12 1.19
N GLN A 20 -7.53 6.36 1.46
CA GLN A 20 -8.80 6.62 2.14
C GLN A 20 -9.99 6.33 1.21
N GLU A 21 -9.88 6.66 -0.07
CA GLU A 21 -10.94 6.44 -1.07
C GLU A 21 -11.19 4.95 -1.37
N LEU A 22 -10.15 4.12 -1.16
CA LEU A 22 -10.19 2.67 -1.40
C LEU A 22 -10.82 1.87 -0.24
N LEU A 23 -11.13 2.49 0.90
CA LEU A 23 -11.72 1.81 2.05
C LEU A 23 -13.07 1.13 1.71
N ARG A 24 -13.24 -0.10 2.19
CA ARG A 24 -14.45 -0.92 2.04
C ARG A 24 -14.86 -1.55 3.37
N PRO A 25 -16.04 -1.17 3.94
CA PRO A 25 -16.88 -0.05 3.51
C PRO A 25 -16.17 1.30 3.75
N PRO A 26 -16.62 2.38 3.09
CA PRO A 26 -16.15 3.72 3.39
C PRO A 26 -16.26 4.03 4.89
N GLN A 27 -15.25 4.71 5.44
CA GLN A 27 -15.18 5.03 6.87
C GLN A 27 -15.35 6.53 7.06
N GLU A 28 -16.27 6.92 7.93
CA GLU A 28 -16.48 8.34 8.30
C GLU A 28 -15.66 8.75 9.52
N ARG A 29 -15.10 7.78 10.26
CA ARG A 29 -14.26 8.04 11.43
C ARG A 29 -12.78 8.01 11.07
N ASP A 30 -12.05 8.98 11.57
CA ASP A 30 -10.60 9.06 11.53
C ASP A 30 -10.07 9.51 12.90
N PRO A 31 -9.22 8.72 13.58
CA PRO A 31 -8.77 7.39 13.21
C PRO A 31 -9.84 6.30 13.32
N ILE A 32 -9.72 5.28 12.47
CA ILE A 32 -10.53 4.08 12.49
C ILE A 32 -10.04 3.17 13.64
N PRO A 33 -10.87 2.87 14.65
CA PRO A 33 -10.52 1.87 15.64
C PRO A 33 -10.68 0.46 15.04
N TYR A 34 -9.60 -0.32 15.00
CA TYR A 34 -9.60 -1.68 14.49
C TYR A 34 -9.35 -2.70 15.61
N PRO A 35 -10.27 -3.64 15.88
CA PRO A 35 -10.09 -4.63 16.94
C PRO A 35 -9.04 -5.69 16.55
N LEU A 36 -8.08 -5.95 17.44
CA LEU A 36 -7.11 -7.04 17.31
C LEU A 36 -7.71 -8.35 17.82
N ALA A 37 -8.57 -8.98 17.01
CA ALA A 37 -9.19 -10.27 17.35
C ALA A 37 -8.26 -11.48 17.14
N ARG A 38 -7.27 -11.33 16.25
CA ARG A 38 -6.27 -12.37 15.92
C ARG A 38 -4.91 -11.72 15.65
N ARG A 39 -3.85 -12.52 15.69
CA ARG A 39 -2.54 -12.09 15.19
C ARG A 39 -2.61 -11.96 13.67
N ALA A 40 -2.39 -10.75 13.17
CA ALA A 40 -2.37 -10.40 11.75
C ALA A 40 -1.29 -9.34 11.53
N SER A 41 -0.70 -9.31 10.34
CA SER A 41 0.20 -8.22 9.97
C SER A 41 -0.57 -6.94 9.68
N ILE A 42 0.11 -5.78 9.75
CA ILE A 42 -0.49 -4.50 9.35
C ILE A 42 -0.98 -4.56 7.89
N LYS A 43 -0.28 -5.30 7.02
CA LYS A 43 -0.69 -5.56 5.64
C LYS A 43 -2.05 -6.26 5.57
N ASP A 44 -2.21 -7.38 6.27
CA ASP A 44 -3.47 -8.15 6.25
C ASP A 44 -4.66 -7.32 6.76
N ILE A 45 -4.41 -6.43 7.72
CA ILE A 45 -5.42 -5.51 8.27
C ILE A 45 -5.82 -4.47 7.23
N ILE A 46 -4.84 -3.83 6.57
CA ILE A 46 -5.07 -2.83 5.52
C ILE A 46 -5.84 -3.46 4.34
N GLU A 47 -5.43 -4.64 3.86
CA GLU A 47 -6.13 -5.37 2.79
C GLU A 47 -7.54 -5.78 3.23
N GLY A 48 -7.71 -6.19 4.49
CA GLY A 48 -9.01 -6.51 5.07
C GLY A 48 -9.96 -5.32 5.18
N LEU A 49 -9.43 -4.09 5.18
CA LEU A 49 -10.19 -2.84 5.08
C LEU A 49 -10.45 -2.40 3.62
N GLY A 50 -10.04 -3.22 2.64
CA GLY A 50 -10.29 -3.00 1.21
C GLY A 50 -9.18 -2.27 0.47
N VAL A 51 -8.13 -1.82 1.16
CA VAL A 51 -7.03 -1.07 0.54
C VAL A 51 -5.97 -2.06 0.06
N PRO A 52 -5.70 -2.18 -1.27
CA PRO A 52 -4.62 -3.02 -1.75
C PRO A 52 -3.28 -2.49 -1.24
N HIS A 53 -2.41 -3.35 -0.71
CA HIS A 53 -1.10 -2.92 -0.22
C HIS A 53 -0.23 -2.25 -1.30
N THR A 54 -0.49 -2.55 -2.58
CA THR A 54 0.20 -1.93 -3.73
C THR A 54 -0.05 -0.43 -3.85
N GLU A 55 -1.19 0.06 -3.32
CA GLU A 55 -1.58 1.47 -3.28
C GLU A 55 -0.97 2.21 -2.08
N VAL A 56 -0.30 1.50 -1.16
CA VAL A 56 0.31 2.08 0.03
C VAL A 56 1.76 2.50 -0.25
N GLY A 57 2.06 3.76 0.06
CA GLY A 57 3.39 4.37 -0.08
C GLY A 57 4.23 4.25 1.19
N SER A 58 3.62 4.55 2.34
CA SER A 58 4.27 4.46 3.66
C SER A 58 3.28 3.99 4.73
N ILE A 59 3.84 3.41 5.79
CA ILE A 59 3.13 3.01 7.02
C ILE A 59 3.92 3.60 8.17
N LEU A 60 3.35 4.57 8.87
CA LEU A 60 4.02 5.23 9.99
C LEU A 60 3.40 4.77 11.31
N LEU A 61 4.23 4.30 12.24
CA LEU A 61 3.86 4.11 13.64
C LEU A 61 4.49 5.23 14.44
N ASP A 62 3.65 6.11 15.01
CA ASP A 62 4.10 7.31 15.74
C ASP A 62 5.14 8.14 14.97
N GLY A 63 4.97 8.24 13.65
CA GLY A 63 5.84 8.97 12.73
C GLY A 63 7.07 8.20 12.23
N LEU A 64 7.26 6.94 12.62
CA LEU A 64 8.36 6.09 12.16
C LEU A 64 7.90 5.06 11.14
N ASP A 65 8.59 4.98 10.00
CA ASP A 65 8.32 4.01 8.95
C ASP A 65 8.37 2.57 9.45
N GLN A 66 7.39 1.78 9.01
CA GLN A 66 7.25 0.36 9.30
C GLN A 66 7.18 -0.44 8.00
N SER A 67 7.51 -1.72 8.09
CA SER A 67 7.30 -2.69 7.01
C SER A 67 5.89 -3.28 7.07
N PHE A 68 5.46 -3.89 5.96
CA PHE A 68 4.21 -4.66 5.90
C PHE A 68 4.16 -5.84 6.88
N GLU A 69 5.32 -6.33 7.34
CA GLU A 69 5.43 -7.48 8.25
C GLU A 69 5.16 -7.12 9.73
N LYS A 70 5.08 -5.82 10.06
CA LYS A 70 4.81 -5.35 11.42
C LYS A 70 3.53 -5.99 11.96
N ILE A 71 3.65 -6.69 13.10
CA ILE A 71 2.53 -7.18 13.88
C ILE A 71 2.12 -6.08 14.87
N PRO A 72 0.89 -5.56 14.79
CA PRO A 72 0.47 -4.49 15.68
C PRO A 72 0.22 -4.94 17.13
N PHE A 73 0.38 -4.00 18.06
CA PHE A 73 0.12 -4.15 19.49
C PHE A 73 -1.00 -3.21 19.96
N ASP A 74 -1.59 -3.51 21.12
CA ASP A 74 -2.69 -2.73 21.68
C ASP A 74 -2.35 -1.24 21.82
N GLY A 75 -3.23 -0.39 21.32
CA GLY A 75 -3.13 1.07 21.44
C GLY A 75 -2.22 1.76 20.43
N GLU A 76 -1.53 1.02 19.57
CA GLU A 76 -0.68 1.61 18.52
C GLU A 76 -1.52 2.44 17.52
N TYR A 77 -0.94 3.55 17.05
CA TYR A 77 -1.52 4.45 16.07
C TYR A 77 -0.71 4.43 14.77
N TYR A 78 -1.39 4.15 13.67
CA TYR A 78 -0.80 4.01 12.36
C TYR A 78 -1.34 5.06 11.39
N GLN A 79 -0.43 5.68 10.64
CA GLN A 79 -0.77 6.53 9.50
C GLN A 79 -0.44 5.77 8.22
N ILE A 80 -1.44 5.55 7.37
CA ILE A 80 -1.33 4.86 6.11
C ILE A 80 -1.41 5.91 5.01
N GLN A 81 -0.32 6.06 4.26
CA GLN A 81 -0.21 7.07 3.21
C GLN A 81 -0.19 6.40 1.84
N PRO A 82 -0.77 7.05 0.81
CA PRO A 82 -0.80 6.52 -0.53
C PRO A 82 0.59 6.50 -1.14
N LEU A 83 0.75 5.71 -2.21
CA LEU A 83 1.93 5.77 -3.05
C LEU A 83 2.11 7.19 -3.59
N SER A 84 3.27 7.80 -3.33
CA SER A 84 3.58 9.12 -3.86
C SER A 84 3.82 9.06 -5.37
N ARG A 85 3.24 10.00 -6.12
CA ARG A 85 3.51 10.17 -7.55
C ARG A 85 4.84 10.87 -7.82
N ASP A 86 5.33 11.61 -6.84
CA ASP A 86 6.57 12.39 -6.95
C ASP A 86 7.82 11.56 -6.61
N GLU A 87 7.64 10.41 -5.95
CA GLU A 87 8.72 9.48 -5.66
C GLU A 87 8.89 8.46 -6.79
N PRO A 88 10.03 8.45 -7.49
CA PRO A 88 10.24 7.49 -8.57
C PRO A 88 10.40 6.07 -7.99
N PRO A 89 9.88 5.03 -8.66
CA PRO A 89 9.96 3.64 -8.20
C PRO A 89 11.38 3.05 -8.21
N THR A 90 12.34 3.83 -8.69
CA THR A 90 13.78 3.54 -8.69
C THR A 90 14.47 3.92 -7.37
N VAL A 91 13.75 4.56 -6.43
CA VAL A 91 14.25 4.90 -5.10
C VAL A 91 13.75 3.86 -4.09
N PRO A 92 14.62 3.30 -3.24
CA PRO A 92 14.21 2.34 -2.22
C PRO A 92 13.36 3.02 -1.14
N THR A 93 12.34 2.30 -0.68
CA THR A 93 11.54 2.71 0.50
C THR A 93 11.43 1.56 1.49
N PHE A 94 10.90 1.82 2.70
CA PHE A 94 10.67 0.75 3.69
C PHE A 94 9.74 -0.36 3.17
N LEU A 95 8.74 0.02 2.38
CA LEU A 95 7.79 -0.93 1.78
C LEU A 95 8.33 -1.57 0.49
N ARG A 96 9.32 -0.94 -0.16
CA ARG A 96 9.94 -1.39 -1.41
C ARG A 96 11.48 -1.24 -1.32
N PRO A 97 12.16 -2.07 -0.51
CA PRO A 97 13.60 -1.93 -0.27
C PRO A 97 14.46 -2.30 -1.48
N LYS A 98 13.89 -3.04 -2.43
CA LYS A 98 14.50 -3.38 -3.72
C LYS A 98 13.80 -2.55 -4.81
N PRO A 99 14.36 -1.40 -5.20
CA PRO A 99 13.74 -0.54 -6.20
C PRO A 99 13.87 -1.13 -7.61
N LEU A 100 13.10 -0.59 -8.55
CA LEU A 100 13.29 -0.90 -9.97
C LEU A 100 14.61 -0.31 -10.47
N ALA A 101 15.27 -0.98 -11.42
CA ALA A 101 16.50 -0.47 -12.01
C ALA A 101 16.28 0.76 -12.90
N ALA A 102 15.14 0.78 -13.61
CA ALA A 102 14.69 1.87 -14.47
C ALA A 102 13.15 1.86 -14.56
N CYS A 103 12.56 2.98 -14.98
CA CYS A 103 11.14 3.06 -15.27
C CYS A 103 10.94 3.01 -16.79
N THR A 104 10.55 1.84 -17.31
CA THR A 104 10.31 1.61 -18.75
C THR A 104 8.84 1.24 -18.95
N PHE A 105 8.24 1.71 -20.04
CA PHE A 105 6.84 1.43 -20.35
C PHE A 105 6.67 0.02 -20.92
N LEU A 106 6.10 -0.90 -20.14
CA LEU A 106 5.85 -2.27 -20.61
C LEU A 106 4.54 -2.33 -21.42
N VAL A 107 4.64 -2.77 -22.67
CA VAL A 107 3.52 -2.89 -23.60
C VAL A 107 3.03 -4.33 -23.61
N ASP A 108 1.77 -4.51 -23.21
CA ASP A 108 1.08 -5.79 -23.22
C ASP A 108 1.11 -6.47 -24.60
N VAL A 109 1.10 -7.81 -24.61
CA VAL A 109 1.19 -8.65 -25.81
C VAL A 109 0.11 -8.30 -26.84
N ASN A 110 -1.06 -7.85 -26.36
CA ASN A 110 -2.23 -7.55 -27.19
C ASN A 110 -2.10 -6.22 -27.94
N VAL A 111 -1.12 -5.39 -27.59
CA VAL A 111 -0.90 -4.06 -28.17
C VAL A 111 0.54 -3.86 -28.61
N GLY A 112 1.27 -4.90 -29.01
CA GLY A 112 2.70 -4.81 -29.38
C GLY A 112 3.06 -3.75 -30.44
N LYS A 113 2.14 -3.38 -31.34
CA LYS A 113 2.34 -2.26 -32.29
C LYS A 113 2.50 -0.91 -31.57
N LEU A 114 1.87 -0.73 -30.41
CA LEU A 114 1.98 0.47 -29.58
C LEU A 114 3.41 0.70 -29.10
N ALA A 115 4.20 -0.34 -28.83
CA ALA A 115 5.59 -0.20 -28.39
C ALA A 115 6.44 0.54 -29.43
N GLY A 116 6.25 0.24 -30.72
CA GLY A 116 6.93 0.94 -31.79
C GLY A 116 6.51 2.42 -31.88
N LEU A 117 5.21 2.70 -31.75
CA LEU A 117 4.69 4.07 -31.76
C LEU A 117 5.21 4.90 -30.59
N LEU A 118 5.25 4.32 -29.38
CA LEU A 118 5.78 4.97 -28.18
C LEU A 118 7.26 5.29 -28.32
N ARG A 119 8.07 4.35 -28.84
CA ARG A 119 9.49 4.60 -29.10
C ARG A 119 9.70 5.68 -30.16
N MET A 120 8.90 5.71 -31.22
CA MET A 120 8.95 6.81 -32.21
C MET A 120 8.58 8.17 -31.59
N ALA A 121 7.71 8.19 -30.58
CA ALA A 121 7.36 9.38 -29.81
C ALA A 121 8.39 9.73 -28.71
N GLY A 122 9.49 8.98 -28.59
CA GLY A 122 10.55 9.22 -27.61
C GLY A 122 10.28 8.65 -26.21
N ILE A 123 9.25 7.80 -26.06
CA ILE A 123 8.95 7.11 -24.80
C ILE A 123 9.71 5.79 -24.77
N ASP A 124 10.47 5.56 -23.69
CA ASP A 124 11.14 4.28 -23.47
C ASP A 124 10.10 3.19 -23.20
N ALA A 125 9.96 2.26 -24.14
CA ALA A 125 8.92 1.24 -24.13
C ALA A 125 9.44 -0.12 -24.61
N GLU A 126 9.09 -1.16 -23.87
CA GLU A 126 9.46 -2.55 -24.14
C GLU A 126 8.20 -3.39 -24.37
N ALA A 127 8.19 -4.22 -25.41
CA ALA A 127 7.07 -5.13 -25.67
C ALA A 127 7.31 -6.45 -24.96
N VAL A 128 6.27 -6.99 -24.30
CA VAL A 128 6.38 -8.32 -23.68
C VAL A 128 6.58 -9.39 -24.76
N VAL A 129 7.71 -10.11 -24.71
CA VAL A 129 7.95 -11.28 -25.56
C VAL A 129 7.36 -12.52 -24.87
N PRO A 130 6.44 -13.26 -25.50
CA PRO A 130 5.88 -14.46 -24.89
C PRO A 130 6.97 -15.50 -24.61
N GLY A 131 7.04 -16.01 -23.37
CA GLY A 131 7.94 -17.10 -22.98
C GLY A 131 9.21 -16.71 -22.22
N THR A 132 9.40 -15.42 -21.93
CA THR A 132 10.44 -14.94 -21.00
C THR A 132 9.77 -14.40 -19.74
N ALA A 133 9.74 -15.21 -18.69
CA ALA A 133 9.47 -14.81 -17.30
C ALA A 133 10.43 -15.57 -16.39
#